data_AF-A0A3R9XVL8-F1
#
_entry.id   AF-A0A3R9XVL8-F1
#
_cell.length_a   1.000
_cell.length_b   1.000
_cell.length_c   1.000
_cell.angle_alpha   90.00
_cell.angle_beta   90.00
_cell.angle_gamma   90.00
#
_symmetry.space_group_name_H-M   'P 1'
#
loop_
_entity.id
_entity.type
_entity.pdbx_description
1 polymer ?
#
loop_
_entity_poly.entity_id
_entity_poly.type
_entity_poly.pdbx_seq_one_letter_code
_entity_poly.pdbx_strand_id
1 'polypeptide(L)'
;PLLIVDIQRGGPSTGLPTKTEQADLLQAMYGRNGEAPVPVVAPRTPADCFDAALDAARIALTYRTPVFLLSDGYLANGSEPWRIPDVADLPDLKVQFATAANHTLADGTEVFWPYKRDPRTLARPWAVPGTPGLEHRIGGIEKQDGTG
;
A
#
# COMPACT_ATOMS: atom_id res chain seq x y z
N PRO A 1 2.76 -5.21 -1.32
CA PRO A 1 2.04 -4.11 -0.61
C PRO A 1 2.94 -3.54 0.48
N LEU A 2 2.96 -2.23 0.65
CA LEU A 2 3.79 -1.56 1.65
C LEU A 2 2.98 -0.43 2.28
N LEU A 3 3.01 -0.33 3.60
CA LEU A 3 2.46 0.80 4.35
C LEU A 3 3.63 1.57 4.97
N ILE A 4 3.69 2.87 4.71
CA ILE A 4 4.69 3.78 5.27
C ILE A 4 3.95 4.68 6.24
N VAL A 5 4.24 4.54 7.53
CA VAL A 5 3.67 5.39 8.57
C VAL A 5 4.66 6.51 8.84
N ASP A 6 4.29 7.72 8.45
CA ASP A 6 5.07 8.93 8.66
C ASP A 6 4.46 9.71 9.82
N ILE A 7 5.16 9.73 10.95
CA ILE A 7 4.78 10.52 12.12
C ILE A 7 5.53 11.85 12.02
N GLN A 8 4.88 12.80 11.36
CA GLN A 8 5.49 14.08 11.03
C GLN A 8 5.91 14.85 12.28
N ARG A 9 7.06 15.51 12.16
CA ARG A 9 7.68 16.35 13.20
C ARG A 9 8.25 17.61 12.55
N GLY A 10 8.60 18.61 13.36
CA GLY A 10 9.20 19.85 12.85
C GLY A 10 10.47 19.58 12.05
N GLY A 11 10.51 20.06 10.81
CA GLY A 11 11.66 19.96 9.90
C GLY A 11 12.44 21.29 9.72
N PRO A 12 13.31 21.40 8.70
CA PRO A 12 13.89 20.31 7.90
C PRO A 12 15.08 19.62 8.60
N SER A 13 15.57 18.52 8.03
CA SER A 13 16.73 17.76 8.53
C SER A 13 16.49 17.25 9.97
N THR A 14 17.41 17.54 10.92
CA THR A 14 17.18 17.23 12.33
C THR A 14 15.92 17.90 12.86
N GLY A 15 15.65 19.11 12.39
CA GLY A 15 14.48 19.91 12.74
C GLY A 15 14.27 20.04 14.24
N LEU A 16 13.03 19.86 14.67
CA LEU A 16 12.58 19.90 16.06
C LEU A 16 11.95 18.53 16.41
N PRO A 17 12.76 17.55 16.88
CA PRO A 17 12.32 16.17 17.06
C PRO A 17 11.06 15.96 17.91
N THR A 18 10.77 16.90 18.82
CA THR A 18 9.67 16.85 19.79
C THR A 18 8.55 17.83 19.50
N LYS A 19 8.61 18.57 18.38
CA LYS A 19 7.56 19.51 17.99
C LYS A 19 6.77 18.95 16.82
N THR A 20 5.46 19.14 16.89
CA THR A 20 4.53 18.76 15.83
C THR A 20 4.62 19.73 14.68
N GLU A 21 4.62 19.20 13.46
CA GLU A 21 4.45 19.92 12.21
C GLU A 21 3.82 18.98 11.18
N GLN A 22 3.20 19.52 10.13
CA GLN A 22 2.58 18.77 9.04
C GLN A 22 3.15 19.23 7.68
N ALA A 23 4.48 19.20 7.55
CA ALA A 23 5.20 19.76 6.40
C ALA A 23 5.63 18.72 5.35
N ASP A 24 5.39 17.42 5.57
CA ASP A 24 5.93 16.35 4.73
C ASP A 24 5.00 15.95 3.57
N LEU A 25 3.79 16.54 3.47
CA LEU A 25 2.81 16.19 2.43
C LEU A 25 3.39 16.23 1.01
N LEU A 26 4.06 17.33 0.64
CA LEU A 26 4.62 17.46 -0.72
C LEU A 26 5.79 16.51 -0.95
N GLN A 27 6.55 16.17 0.10
CA GLN A 27 7.61 15.17 0.03
C GLN A 27 7.03 13.76 -0.17
N ALA A 28 5.93 13.42 0.51
CA ALA A 28 5.23 12.14 0.31
C ALA A 28 4.64 12.02 -1.11
N MET A 29 4.01 13.11 -1.60
CA MET A 29 3.41 13.15 -2.93
C MET A 29 4.46 13.09 -4.05
N TYR A 30 5.52 13.90 -3.96
CA TYR A 30 6.41 14.19 -5.08
C TYR A 30 7.89 13.82 -4.86
N GLY A 31 8.27 13.32 -3.69
CA GLY A 31 9.67 13.05 -3.34
C GLY A 31 10.31 11.84 -4.05
N ARG A 32 9.64 11.26 -5.05
CA ARG A 32 10.07 10.06 -5.78
C ARG A 32 10.28 10.39 -7.25
N ASN A 33 11.32 9.82 -7.86
CA ASN A 33 11.67 10.09 -9.26
C ASN A 33 10.66 9.47 -10.24
N GLY A 34 10.42 10.15 -11.36
CA GLY A 34 9.46 9.73 -12.38
C GLY A 34 8.00 9.96 -11.98
N GLU A 35 7.08 9.43 -12.78
CA GLU A 35 5.63 9.45 -12.48
C GLU A 35 5.26 8.27 -11.57
N ALA A 36 5.44 8.46 -10.27
CA ALA A 36 5.18 7.42 -9.28
C ALA A 36 4.08 7.89 -8.30
N PRO A 37 2.79 7.95 -8.68
CA PRO A 37 1.74 8.36 -7.75
C PRO A 37 1.61 7.37 -6.58
N VAL A 38 1.27 7.89 -5.39
CA VAL A 38 0.91 7.08 -4.21
C VAL A 38 -0.35 7.59 -3.55
N PRO A 39 -1.18 6.68 -3.02
CA PRO A 39 -2.20 7.06 -2.07
C PRO A 39 -1.57 7.59 -0.77
N VAL A 40 -2.18 8.63 -0.24
CA VAL A 40 -1.82 9.28 1.02
C VAL A 40 -3.10 9.36 1.86
N VAL A 41 -3.06 8.79 3.06
CA VAL A 41 -4.14 8.84 4.05
C VAL A 41 -3.63 9.64 5.25
N ALA A 42 -4.44 10.52 5.81
CA ALA A 42 -4.07 11.30 7.00
C ALA A 42 -5.22 11.26 8.01
N PRO A 43 -4.98 10.82 9.26
CA PRO A 43 -5.99 10.82 10.30
C PRO A 43 -6.21 12.22 10.86
N ARG A 44 -7.39 12.46 11.44
CA ARG A 44 -7.76 13.75 12.06
C ARG A 44 -7.63 13.79 13.59
N THR A 45 -7.68 12.64 14.27
CA THR A 45 -7.64 12.53 15.74
C THR A 45 -6.93 11.24 16.17
N PRO A 46 -6.53 11.10 17.45
CA PRO A 46 -5.88 9.87 17.92
C PRO A 46 -6.70 8.59 17.72
N ALA A 47 -8.03 8.61 17.89
CA ALA A 47 -8.89 7.46 17.61
C ALA A 47 -8.99 7.16 16.10
N ASP A 48 -9.07 8.22 15.28
CA ASP A 48 -9.16 8.10 13.82
C ASP A 48 -7.92 7.44 13.19
N CYS A 49 -6.77 7.47 13.88
CA CYS A 49 -5.57 6.73 13.48
C CYS A 49 -5.83 5.23 13.27
N PHE A 50 -6.75 4.62 14.03
CA PHE A 50 -7.08 3.20 13.88
C PHE A 50 -7.76 2.93 12.52
N ASP A 51 -8.82 3.69 12.22
CA ASP A 51 -9.59 3.52 10.98
C ASP A 51 -8.76 3.94 9.76
N ALA A 52 -7.98 5.03 9.88
CA ALA A 52 -7.06 5.46 8.83
C ALA A 52 -6.00 4.40 8.51
N ALA A 53 -5.48 3.69 9.51
CA ALA A 53 -4.53 2.60 9.29
C ALA A 53 -5.20 1.40 8.59
N LEU A 54 -6.44 1.06 8.95
CA LEU A 54 -7.21 0.01 8.27
C LEU A 54 -7.49 0.38 6.81
N ASP A 55 -7.89 1.62 6.53
CA ASP A 55 -8.12 2.09 5.17
C ASP A 55 -6.83 2.12 4.35
N ALA A 56 -5.73 2.59 4.93
CA ALA A 56 -4.43 2.57 4.27
C ALA A 56 -3.97 1.15 3.94
N ALA A 57 -4.15 0.20 4.87
CA ALA A 57 -3.88 -1.22 4.64
C ALA A 57 -4.79 -1.80 3.54
N ARG A 58 -6.08 -1.48 3.56
CA ARG A 58 -7.05 -1.89 2.52
C ARG A 58 -6.60 -1.39 1.16
N ILE A 59 -6.26 -0.11 1.01
CA ILE A 59 -5.77 0.47 -0.25
C ILE A 59 -4.49 -0.25 -0.71
N ALA A 60 -3.50 -0.42 0.18
CA ALA A 60 -2.24 -1.07 -0.15
C ALA A 60 -2.43 -2.52 -0.64
N LEU A 61 -3.35 -3.25 0.00
CA LEU A 61 -3.70 -4.61 -0.37
C LEU A 61 -4.49 -4.62 -1.68
N THR A 62 -5.59 -3.89 -1.80
CA THR A 62 -6.46 -3.90 -2.99
C THR A 62 -5.70 -3.50 -4.27
N TYR A 63 -4.90 -2.44 -4.20
CA TYR A 63 -4.25 -1.85 -5.39
C TYR A 63 -2.78 -2.27 -5.56
N ARG A 64 -2.23 -3.05 -4.63
CA ARG A 64 -0.84 -3.55 -4.64
C ARG A 64 0.21 -2.44 -4.79
N THR A 65 -0.08 -1.27 -4.22
CA THR A 65 0.77 -0.07 -4.27
C THR A 65 1.29 0.28 -2.87
N PRO A 66 2.45 0.95 -2.74
CA PRO A 66 2.80 1.62 -1.49
C PRO A 66 1.76 2.69 -1.13
N VAL A 67 1.47 2.84 0.17
CA VAL A 67 0.55 3.85 0.73
C VAL A 67 1.26 4.56 1.89
N PHE A 68 1.11 5.88 1.95
CA PHE A 68 1.52 6.68 3.11
C PHE A 68 0.36 6.88 4.06
N LEU A 69 0.59 6.65 5.35
CA LEU A 69 -0.23 7.14 6.45
C LEU A 69 0.51 8.32 7.10
N LEU A 70 0.10 9.54 6.78
CA LEU A 70 0.68 10.77 7.30
C LEU A 70 -0.04 11.18 8.58
N SER A 71 0.53 10.81 9.73
CA SER A 71 0.12 11.31 11.04
C SER A 71 1.08 12.41 11.48
N ASP A 72 1.02 12.80 12.74
CA ASP A 72 1.92 13.81 13.31
C ASP A 72 2.19 13.55 14.80
N GLY A 73 3.18 14.27 15.33
CA GLY A 73 3.57 14.17 16.74
C GLY A 73 2.46 14.51 17.74
N TYR A 74 1.45 15.33 17.37
CA TYR A 74 0.33 15.63 18.26
C TYR A 74 -0.61 14.43 18.36
N LEU A 75 -0.97 13.81 17.23
CA LEU A 75 -1.81 12.61 17.22
C LEU A 75 -1.11 11.41 17.87
N ALA A 76 0.19 11.23 17.61
CA ALA A 76 0.96 10.11 18.16
C ALA A 76 1.13 10.17 19.69
N ASN A 77 1.15 11.37 20.27
CA ASN A 77 1.24 11.57 21.73
C ASN A 77 -0.12 11.89 22.38
N GLY A 78 -1.13 12.16 21.56
CA GLY A 78 -2.48 12.46 22.00
C GLY A 78 -3.22 11.21 22.45
N SER A 79 -4.20 11.41 23.33
CA SER A 79 -5.15 10.36 23.68
C SER A 79 -6.55 10.94 23.73
N GLU A 80 -7.54 10.14 23.37
CA GLU A 80 -8.94 10.47 23.51
C GLU A 80 -9.74 9.22 23.90
N PRO A 81 -10.91 9.37 24.55
CA PRO A 81 -11.78 8.24 24.81
C PRO A 81 -12.16 7.55 23.49
N TRP A 82 -11.73 6.31 23.33
CA TRP A 82 -11.98 5.53 22.13
C TRP A 82 -12.67 4.22 22.49
N ARG A 83 -13.75 3.92 21.76
CA ARG A 83 -14.44 2.63 21.87
C ARG A 83 -13.72 1.64 20.97
N ILE A 84 -13.06 0.66 21.59
CA ILE A 84 -12.43 -0.44 20.87
C ILE A 84 -13.53 -1.17 20.06
N PRO A 85 -13.38 -1.32 18.74
CA PRO A 85 -14.34 -2.02 17.92
C PRO A 85 -14.29 -3.53 18.17
N ASP A 86 -15.42 -4.20 17.98
CA ASP A 86 -15.46 -5.66 17.97
C ASP A 86 -14.79 -6.19 16.69
N VAL A 87 -13.93 -7.19 16.84
CA VAL A 87 -13.14 -7.75 15.71
C VAL A 87 -14.05 -8.28 14.59
N ALA A 88 -15.24 -8.77 14.93
CA ALA A 88 -16.21 -9.28 13.97
C ALA A 88 -16.80 -8.18 13.06
N ASP A 89 -16.75 -6.92 13.48
CA ASP A 89 -17.26 -5.78 12.72
C ASP A 89 -16.20 -5.14 11.81
N LEU A 90 -14.93 -5.60 11.90
CA LEU A 90 -13.84 -5.08 11.08
C LEU A 90 -13.98 -5.53 9.61
N PRO A 91 -13.56 -4.69 8.64
CA PRO A 91 -13.61 -5.05 7.24
C PRO A 91 -12.71 -6.25 6.93
N ASP A 92 -13.16 -7.16 6.05
CA ASP A 92 -12.32 -8.27 5.59
C ASP A 92 -11.23 -7.75 4.64
N LEU A 93 -9.98 -7.82 5.09
CA LEU A 93 -8.80 -7.42 4.33
C LEU A 93 -8.11 -8.60 3.63
N LYS A 94 -8.73 -9.78 3.59
CA LYS A 94 -8.15 -10.95 2.91
C LYS A 94 -7.91 -10.66 1.43
N VAL A 95 -6.80 -11.19 0.94
CA VAL A 95 -6.37 -11.06 -0.44
C VAL A 95 -6.40 -12.43 -1.12
N GLN A 96 -6.75 -12.43 -2.40
CA GLN A 96 -6.62 -13.62 -3.23
C GLN A 96 -5.21 -13.68 -3.81
N PHE A 97 -4.51 -14.77 -3.51
CA PHE A 97 -3.23 -15.09 -4.14
C PHE A 97 -3.47 -15.86 -5.44
N ALA A 98 -2.59 -15.65 -6.42
CA ALA A 98 -2.57 -16.47 -7.61
C ALA A 98 -2.07 -17.88 -7.24
N THR A 99 -2.82 -18.89 -7.69
CA THR A 99 -2.53 -20.30 -7.42
C THR A 99 -2.32 -21.13 -8.69
N ALA A 100 -2.60 -20.54 -9.87
CA ALA A 100 -2.50 -21.19 -11.17
C ALA A 100 -2.19 -20.18 -12.28
N ALA A 101 -1.88 -20.70 -13.47
CA ALA A 101 -1.76 -19.91 -14.69
C ALA A 101 -3.02 -19.06 -14.95
N ASN A 102 -2.84 -17.92 -15.60
CA ASN A 102 -3.91 -16.94 -15.84
C ASN A 102 -4.01 -16.49 -17.30
N HIS A 103 -3.29 -17.16 -18.20
CA HIS A 103 -3.28 -16.91 -19.62
C HIS A 103 -3.00 -18.21 -20.39
N THR A 104 -3.50 -18.29 -21.62
CA THR A 104 -3.31 -19.43 -22.52
C THR A 104 -2.72 -18.92 -23.83
N LEU A 105 -1.60 -19.47 -24.25
CA LEU A 105 -0.94 -19.13 -25.50
C LEU A 105 -1.72 -19.68 -26.71
N ALA A 106 -1.35 -19.24 -27.91
CA ALA A 106 -2.00 -19.66 -29.15
C ALA A 106 -1.90 -21.17 -29.42
N ASP A 107 -0.90 -21.84 -28.85
CA ASP A 107 -0.69 -23.29 -28.94
C ASP A 107 -1.44 -24.09 -27.85
N GLY A 108 -2.19 -23.42 -26.97
CA GLY A 108 -2.93 -24.03 -25.87
C GLY A 108 -2.14 -24.16 -24.56
N THR A 109 -0.88 -23.74 -24.52
CA THR A 109 -0.06 -23.80 -23.30
C THR A 109 -0.57 -22.80 -22.26
N GLU A 110 -0.83 -23.27 -21.04
CA GLU A 110 -1.17 -22.40 -19.91
C GLU A 110 0.09 -21.77 -19.29
N VAL A 111 0.07 -20.45 -19.12
CA VAL A 111 1.19 -19.67 -18.58
C VAL A 111 0.71 -18.66 -17.54
N PHE A 112 1.60 -18.30 -16.62
CA PHE A 112 1.36 -17.22 -15.67
C PHE A 112 1.87 -15.90 -16.23
N TRP A 113 0.99 -14.91 -16.34
CA TRP A 113 1.29 -13.53 -16.70
C TRP A 113 1.31 -12.66 -15.44
N PRO A 114 2.50 -12.38 -14.87
CA PRO A 114 2.67 -11.69 -13.58
C PRO A 114 2.30 -10.21 -13.61
N TYR A 115 2.15 -9.60 -14.80
CA TYR A 115 1.78 -8.19 -14.97
C TYR A 115 0.40 -8.01 -15.61
N LYS A 116 -0.37 -9.09 -15.78
CA LYS A 116 -1.77 -9.02 -16.24
C LYS A 116 -2.61 -8.24 -15.23
N ARG A 117 -3.09 -7.05 -15.62
CA ARG A 117 -3.80 -6.12 -14.74
C ARG A 117 -5.25 -6.54 -14.54
N ASP A 118 -5.75 -6.47 -13.30
CA ASP A 118 -7.18 -6.54 -13.03
C ASP A 118 -7.89 -5.33 -13.68
N PRO A 119 -8.99 -5.51 -14.42
CA PRO A 119 -9.63 -4.42 -15.16
C PRO A 119 -10.29 -3.36 -14.28
N ARG A 120 -10.54 -3.65 -13.00
CA ARG A 120 -11.18 -2.73 -12.05
C ARG A 120 -10.16 -2.05 -11.16
N THR A 121 -9.21 -2.81 -10.62
CA THR A 121 -8.23 -2.29 -9.65
C THR A 121 -6.89 -1.96 -10.28
N LEU A 122 -6.61 -2.43 -11.50
CA LEU A 122 -5.30 -2.37 -12.16
C LEU A 122 -4.18 -3.02 -11.33
N ALA A 123 -4.53 -3.79 -10.30
CA ALA A 123 -3.58 -4.57 -9.54
C ALA A 123 -3.06 -5.74 -10.39
N ARG A 124 -1.79 -6.07 -10.21
CA ARG A 124 -1.24 -7.33 -10.73
C ARG A 124 -1.64 -8.52 -9.84
N PRO A 125 -1.68 -9.75 -10.38
CA PRO A 125 -1.78 -10.95 -9.57
C PRO A 125 -0.65 -11.03 -8.55
N TRP A 126 -0.95 -11.61 -7.40
CA TRP A 126 0.02 -11.83 -6.33
C TRP A 126 0.26 -13.33 -6.15
N ALA A 127 1.33 -13.83 -6.75
CA ALA A 127 1.81 -15.19 -6.48
C ALA A 127 2.77 -15.17 -5.28
N VAL A 128 2.64 -16.17 -4.39
CA VAL A 128 3.56 -16.34 -3.26
C VAL A 128 4.86 -16.96 -3.78
N PRO A 129 6.05 -16.44 -3.42
CA PRO A 129 7.31 -17.06 -3.81
C PRO A 129 7.35 -18.54 -3.44
N GLY A 130 7.80 -19.38 -4.38
CA GLY A 130 7.81 -20.84 -4.23
C GLY A 130 6.54 -21.55 -4.70
N THR A 131 5.53 -20.85 -5.20
CA THR A 131 4.36 -21.48 -5.84
C THR A 131 4.74 -22.06 -7.20
N PRO A 132 4.65 -23.40 -7.42
CA PRO A 132 5.06 -24.02 -8.67
C PRO A 132 4.25 -23.51 -9.87
N GLY A 133 4.92 -23.28 -11.00
CA GLY A 133 4.29 -22.83 -12.25
C GLY A 133 3.96 -21.34 -12.31
N LEU A 134 4.26 -20.58 -11.24
CA LEU A 134 4.07 -19.12 -11.16
C LEU A 134 5.40 -18.39 -11.05
N GLU A 135 6.49 -18.99 -11.51
CA GLU A 135 7.83 -18.41 -11.49
C GLU A 135 7.84 -17.11 -12.31
N HIS A 136 8.30 -16.02 -11.69
CA HIS A 136 8.37 -14.72 -12.36
C HIS A 136 9.42 -13.81 -11.71
N ARG A 137 9.78 -12.74 -12.43
CA ARG A 137 10.72 -11.73 -11.95
C ARG A 137 9.98 -10.44 -11.58
N ILE A 138 10.27 -9.93 -10.38
CA ILE A 138 9.90 -8.58 -9.94
C ILE A 138 11.19 -7.74 -9.96
N GLY A 139 11.12 -6.51 -10.46
CA GLY A 139 12.26 -5.60 -10.50
C GLY A 139 11.83 -4.18 -10.84
N GLY A 140 12.76 -3.22 -10.79
CA GLY A 140 12.48 -1.80 -11.01
C GLY A 140 12.59 -1.31 -12.45
N ILE A 141 12.94 -2.19 -13.41
CA ILE A 141 12.94 -1.86 -14.85
C ILE A 141 11.51 -2.01 -15.37
N GLU A 142 11.14 -1.16 -16.33
CA GLU A 142 9.87 -1.25 -17.06
C GLU A 142 9.61 -2.66 -17.62
N LYS A 143 8.33 -3.01 -17.73
CA LYS A 143 7.87 -4.37 -18.02
C LYS A 143 6.89 -4.41 -19.17
N GLN A 144 6.94 -5.48 -19.95
CA GLN A 144 5.94 -5.72 -20.98
C GLN A 144 4.58 -5.99 -20.32
N ASP A 145 3.51 -5.43 -20.89
CA ASP A 145 2.16 -5.71 -20.41
C ASP A 145 1.85 -7.21 -20.45
N GLY A 146 1.21 -7.71 -19.38
CA GLY A 146 0.94 -9.13 -19.18
C GLY A 146 2.17 -9.95 -18.76
N THR A 147 3.12 -10.15 -19.67
CA THR A 147 4.20 -11.13 -19.55
C THR A 147 5.31 -10.72 -18.59
N GLY A 148 5.65 -9.43 -18.53
CA GLY A 148 6.68 -8.89 -17.63
C GLY A 148 8.08 -8.76 -18.21
#